data_AF-A0A3R9SCK6-F1
#
_entry.id   AF-A0A3R9SCK6-F1
#
_cell.length_a   1.000
_cell.length_b   1.000
_cell.length_c   1.000
_cell.angle_alpha   90.00
_cell.angle_beta   90.00
_cell.angle_gamma   90.00
#
_symmetry.space_group_name_H-M   'P 1'
#
loop_
_entity.id
_entity.type
_entity.pdbx_description
1 polymer ?
#
loop_
_entity_poly.entity_id
_entity_poly.type
_entity_poly.pdbx_seq_one_letter_code
_entity_poly.pdbx_strand_id
1 'polypeptide(L)'
;LPCAIRADHTFTVLGLKAGLFTGQGKEYAGQIHLINLIPIDQELKPLAYLTPTHIKLPKRLAFGHKGSYGHVLVIGGHEQMGGAVIMAAEAAFHAGAGKVTVVCHSNHHQAILSRAPNIMLRDINDFDENGIKEILSQVDAVCFGMGLGRDEWAHQIYQQWFNYLNQTSHLEVILDADALWFLAKQPEKLSLHIYATPHPGEAATLLGCSTWQIENDRIAAIYALQQKYAGQWVLKGAGSLILEDN
;
A
#
# COMPACT_ATOMS: atom_id res chain seq x y z
N LEU A 1 20.97 29.15 11.27
CA LEU A 1 21.94 28.33 10.51
C LEU A 1 21.15 27.40 9.61
N PRO A 2 21.47 27.24 8.31
CA PRO A 2 20.86 26.16 7.54
C PRO A 2 21.20 24.84 8.22
N CYS A 3 20.19 24.03 8.54
CA CYS A 3 20.35 22.80 9.33
C CYS A 3 21.01 21.64 8.55
N ALA A 4 21.25 21.81 7.24
CA ALA A 4 21.98 20.89 6.37
C ALA A 4 22.56 21.62 5.14
N ILE A 5 23.59 21.05 4.52
CA ILE A 5 24.15 21.51 3.23
C ILE A 5 23.31 20.91 2.10
N ARG A 6 22.84 21.73 1.16
CA ARG A 6 22.24 21.27 -0.10
C ARG A 6 23.36 21.10 -1.13
N ALA A 7 23.74 19.85 -1.41
CA ALA A 7 24.87 19.54 -2.29
C ALA A 7 24.39 19.24 -3.72
N ASP A 8 25.20 19.62 -4.72
CA ASP A 8 25.01 19.14 -6.10
C ASP A 8 25.52 17.70 -6.27
N HIS A 9 26.59 17.35 -5.55
CA HIS A 9 27.21 16.02 -5.56
C HIS A 9 27.54 15.57 -4.13
N THR A 10 27.17 14.34 -3.77
CA THR A 10 27.54 13.69 -2.50
C THR A 10 28.38 12.46 -2.77
N PHE A 11 29.61 12.45 -2.26
CA PHE A 11 30.48 11.28 -2.28
C PHE A 11 30.38 10.52 -0.96
N THR A 12 29.95 9.27 -1.01
CA THR A 12 29.79 8.41 0.16
C THR A 12 30.75 7.24 0.11
N VAL A 13 31.46 6.97 1.20
CA VAL A 13 32.54 5.96 1.28
C VAL A 13 32.02 4.68 1.92
N LEU A 14 32.55 3.51 1.54
CA LEU A 14 32.23 2.16 2.07
C LEU A 14 30.83 1.63 1.67
N GLY A 15 29.79 2.43 1.83
CA GLY A 15 28.41 2.03 1.54
C GLY A 15 27.46 3.21 1.46
N LEU A 16 26.27 2.97 0.95
CA LEU A 16 25.19 3.96 0.94
C LEU A 16 24.65 4.21 2.35
N LYS A 17 24.22 5.44 2.64
CA LYS A 17 23.62 5.80 3.93
C LYS A 17 22.14 6.06 3.70
N ALA A 18 21.28 5.46 4.51
CA ALA A 18 19.83 5.58 4.37
C ALA A 18 19.35 7.04 4.33
N GLY A 19 19.94 7.92 5.15
CA GLY A 19 19.62 9.35 5.18
C GLY A 19 19.87 10.09 3.87
N LEU A 20 20.58 9.53 2.89
CA LEU A 20 20.73 10.10 1.55
C LEU A 20 19.55 9.80 0.62
N PHE A 21 18.71 8.83 0.97
CA PHE A 21 17.64 8.29 0.12
C PHE A 21 16.24 8.45 0.72
N THR A 22 16.15 8.79 2.01
CA THR A 22 14.88 8.85 2.74
C THR A 22 14.55 10.27 3.21
N GLY A 23 13.26 10.58 3.27
CA GLY A 23 12.75 11.81 3.89
C GLY A 23 13.32 13.05 3.23
N GLN A 24 13.68 14.05 4.04
CA GLN A 24 14.24 15.30 3.55
C GLN A 24 15.62 15.15 2.92
N GLY A 25 16.42 14.15 3.32
CA GLY A 25 17.80 14.01 2.86
C GLY A 25 17.95 13.88 1.34
N LYS A 26 16.92 13.35 0.66
CA LYS A 26 16.86 13.29 -0.80
C LYS A 26 16.94 14.67 -1.48
N GLU A 27 16.42 15.72 -0.83
CA GLU A 27 16.47 17.10 -1.32
C GLU A 27 17.87 17.73 -1.19
N TYR A 28 18.68 17.22 -0.26
CA TYR A 28 19.99 17.77 0.07
C TYR A 28 21.17 16.96 -0.51
N ALA A 29 20.93 15.72 -0.94
CA ALA A 29 21.99 14.79 -1.34
C ALA A 29 22.54 15.03 -2.76
N GLY A 30 21.81 15.71 -3.65
CA GLY A 30 22.23 15.87 -5.04
C GLY A 30 22.48 14.53 -5.74
N GLN A 31 23.46 14.48 -6.63
CA GLN A 31 23.91 13.23 -7.24
C GLN A 31 24.82 12.44 -6.28
N ILE A 32 24.42 11.22 -5.93
CA ILE A 32 25.15 10.38 -4.97
C ILE A 32 26.16 9.48 -5.71
N HIS A 33 27.41 9.50 -5.25
CA HIS A 33 28.53 8.72 -5.77
C HIS A 33 29.05 7.79 -4.67
N LEU A 34 29.01 6.47 -4.88
CA LEU A 34 29.59 5.50 -3.96
C LEU A 34 31.09 5.31 -4.27
N ILE A 35 31.95 5.69 -3.33
CA ILE A 35 33.38 5.42 -3.36
C ILE A 35 33.64 4.06 -2.69
N ASN A 36 33.75 3.03 -3.51
CA ASN A 36 34.00 1.66 -3.06
C ASN A 36 35.51 1.33 -3.02
N LEU A 37 36.27 2.09 -2.22
CA LEU A 37 37.73 1.95 -2.09
C LEU A 37 38.16 1.29 -0.77
N ILE A 38 37.22 1.04 0.15
CA ILE A 38 37.49 0.41 1.44
C ILE A 38 36.83 -0.98 1.41
N PRO A 39 37.56 -2.06 1.75
CA PRO A 39 36.97 -3.39 1.83
C PRO A 39 35.85 -3.43 2.85
N ILE A 40 34.75 -4.11 2.49
CA ILE A 40 33.60 -4.31 3.38
C ILE A 40 33.98 -5.33 4.45
N ASP A 41 33.80 -4.94 5.71
CA ASP A 41 33.89 -5.85 6.84
C ASP A 41 32.72 -6.84 6.79
N GLN A 42 33.00 -8.13 6.88
CA GLN A 42 32.00 -9.20 6.83
C GLN A 42 31.00 -9.14 8.00
N GLU A 43 31.34 -8.45 9.09
CA GLU A 43 30.44 -8.25 10.22
C GLU A 43 29.38 -7.17 9.96
N LEU A 44 29.55 -6.33 8.94
CA LEU A 44 28.60 -5.28 8.61
C LEU A 44 27.35 -5.86 7.95
N LYS A 45 26.21 -5.63 8.61
CA LYS A 45 24.89 -5.96 8.05
C LYS A 45 24.26 -4.71 7.41
N PRO A 46 23.80 -4.78 6.15
CA PRO A 46 23.12 -3.66 5.53
C PRO A 46 21.81 -3.38 6.26
N LEU A 47 21.58 -2.09 6.54
CA LEU A 47 20.35 -1.61 7.15
C LEU A 47 19.14 -1.74 6.21
N ALA A 48 19.37 -1.52 4.92
CA ALA A 48 18.36 -1.58 3.87
C ALA A 48 19.04 -1.75 2.50
N TYR A 49 18.25 -2.16 1.52
CA TYR A 49 18.65 -2.25 0.12
C TYR A 49 17.89 -1.22 -0.71
N LEU A 50 18.52 -0.70 -1.76
CA LEU A 50 17.80 0.06 -2.77
C LEU A 50 17.10 -0.91 -3.71
N THR A 51 15.80 -0.72 -3.90
CA THR A 51 15.03 -1.49 -4.89
C THR A 51 15.66 -1.31 -6.28
N PRO A 52 15.83 -2.39 -7.07
CA PRO A 52 16.33 -2.30 -8.43
C PRO A 52 15.46 -1.37 -9.27
N THR A 53 16.09 -0.58 -10.15
CA THR A 53 15.36 0.25 -11.13
C THR A 53 14.74 -0.60 -12.26
N HIS A 54 15.19 -1.84 -12.41
CA HIS A 54 14.65 -2.77 -13.40
C HIS A 54 13.46 -3.54 -12.81
N ILE A 55 12.25 -3.21 -13.27
CA ILE A 55 11.01 -3.87 -12.85
C ILE A 55 10.80 -5.13 -13.71
N LYS A 56 10.69 -6.29 -13.07
CA LYS A 56 10.35 -7.55 -13.73
C LYS A 56 8.83 -7.72 -13.79
N LEU A 57 8.26 -7.49 -14.97
CA LEU A 57 6.82 -7.69 -15.19
C LEU A 57 6.46 -9.16 -15.40
N PRO A 58 5.25 -9.60 -14.99
CA PRO A 58 4.78 -10.96 -15.26
C PRO A 58 4.66 -11.21 -16.77
N LYS A 59 5.04 -12.41 -17.22
CA LYS A 59 4.94 -12.80 -18.63
C LYS A 59 3.48 -13.02 -19.04
N ARG A 60 3.08 -12.50 -20.19
CA ARG A 60 1.78 -12.79 -20.82
C ARG A 60 1.88 -14.04 -21.68
N LEU A 61 1.00 -15.00 -21.46
CA LEU A 61 0.92 -16.21 -22.26
C LEU A 61 0.13 -15.95 -23.53
N ALA A 62 0.59 -16.49 -24.67
CA ALA A 62 -0.09 -16.35 -25.95
C ALA A 62 -1.52 -16.94 -25.95
N PHE A 63 -1.76 -18.00 -25.15
CA PHE A 63 -3.06 -18.64 -24.97
C PHE A 63 -3.78 -18.18 -23.69
N GLY A 64 -3.27 -17.16 -23.00
CA GLY A 64 -3.86 -16.67 -21.75
C GLY A 64 -5.21 -15.99 -21.97
N HIS A 65 -6.16 -16.23 -21.08
CA HIS A 65 -7.48 -15.59 -21.07
C HIS A 65 -7.63 -14.65 -19.86
N LYS A 66 -8.75 -13.93 -19.75
CA LYS A 66 -8.99 -12.99 -18.62
C LYS A 66 -8.80 -13.63 -17.23
N GLY A 67 -9.18 -14.90 -17.05
CA GLY A 67 -8.93 -15.61 -15.78
C GLY A 67 -7.45 -15.95 -15.49
N SER A 68 -6.57 -15.95 -16.51
CA SER A 68 -5.15 -16.27 -16.34
C SER A 68 -4.36 -15.14 -15.67
N TYR A 69 -4.95 -13.96 -15.55
CA TYR A 69 -4.27 -12.74 -15.11
C TYR A 69 -4.92 -12.14 -13.86
N GLY A 70 -5.60 -12.98 -13.10
CA GLY A 70 -6.21 -12.63 -11.82
C GLY A 70 -7.44 -11.73 -11.94
N HIS A 71 -8.10 -11.61 -10.80
CA HIS A 71 -9.28 -10.80 -10.57
C HIS A 71 -9.06 -9.94 -9.33
N VAL A 72 -9.02 -8.63 -9.54
CA VAL A 72 -8.87 -7.64 -8.46
C VAL A 72 -10.23 -7.13 -8.01
N LEU A 73 -10.45 -7.11 -6.71
CA LEU A 73 -11.58 -6.47 -6.07
C LEU A 73 -11.14 -5.14 -5.45
N VAL A 74 -11.84 -4.05 -5.71
CA VAL A 74 -11.59 -2.75 -5.07
C VAL A 74 -12.81 -2.40 -4.22
N ILE A 75 -12.60 -2.20 -2.92
CA ILE A 75 -13.66 -1.98 -1.94
C ILE A 75 -13.46 -0.63 -1.26
N GLY A 76 -14.49 0.21 -1.33
CA GLY A 76 -14.47 1.55 -0.73
C GLY A 76 -15.56 2.43 -1.35
N GLY A 77 -15.24 3.70 -1.61
CA GLY A 77 -16.11 4.60 -2.35
C GLY A 77 -17.38 4.94 -1.59
N HIS A 78 -17.21 5.64 -0.46
CA HIS A 78 -18.25 6.37 0.24
C HIS A 78 -19.09 7.21 -0.74
N GLU A 79 -20.33 7.53 -0.39
CA GLU A 79 -21.26 8.32 -1.21
C GLU A 79 -20.62 9.58 -1.84
N GLN A 80 -19.66 10.20 -1.14
CA GLN A 80 -18.98 11.43 -1.54
C GLN A 80 -17.53 11.23 -2.06
N MET A 81 -17.03 9.99 -2.17
CA MET A 81 -15.61 9.69 -2.43
C MET A 81 -15.37 8.62 -3.52
N GLY A 82 -16.14 8.66 -4.61
CA GLY A 82 -16.01 7.68 -5.72
C GLY A 82 -14.69 7.75 -6.50
N GLY A 83 -13.98 8.87 -6.46
CA GLY A 83 -12.73 9.05 -7.22
C GLY A 83 -11.62 8.06 -6.83
N ALA A 84 -11.53 7.70 -5.55
CA ALA A 84 -10.49 6.79 -5.06
C ALA A 84 -10.63 5.38 -5.65
N VAL A 85 -11.85 4.82 -5.65
CA VAL A 85 -12.11 3.49 -6.22
C VAL A 85 -11.93 3.47 -7.74
N ILE A 86 -12.26 4.56 -8.45
CA ILE A 86 -12.01 4.70 -9.89
C ILE A 86 -10.52 4.58 -10.19
N MET A 87 -9.69 5.39 -9.51
CA MET A 87 -8.24 5.40 -9.76
C MET A 87 -7.59 4.06 -9.41
N ALA A 88 -8.00 3.44 -8.31
CA ALA A 88 -7.49 2.12 -7.91
C ALA A 88 -7.86 1.03 -8.93
N ALA A 89 -9.09 1.04 -9.44
CA ALA A 89 -9.54 0.07 -10.43
C ALA A 89 -8.83 0.22 -11.79
N GLU A 90 -8.64 1.45 -12.25
CA GLU A 90 -7.86 1.73 -13.46
C GLU A 90 -6.40 1.31 -13.30
N ALA A 91 -5.79 1.62 -12.15
CA ALA A 91 -4.42 1.20 -11.85
C ALA A 91 -4.28 -0.33 -11.88
N ALA A 92 -5.25 -1.08 -11.35
CA ALA A 92 -5.26 -2.54 -11.41
C ALA A 92 -5.30 -3.06 -12.86
N PHE A 93 -6.13 -2.47 -13.73
CA PHE A 93 -6.15 -2.81 -15.14
C PHE A 93 -4.84 -2.46 -15.86
N HIS A 94 -4.28 -1.28 -15.60
CA HIS A 94 -3.01 -0.86 -16.17
C HIS A 94 -1.84 -1.73 -15.71
N ALA A 95 -1.87 -2.23 -14.47
CA ALA A 95 -0.92 -3.22 -13.95
C ALA A 95 -1.10 -4.61 -14.59
N GLY A 96 -2.24 -4.85 -15.25
CA GLY A 96 -2.47 -6.01 -16.08
C GLY A 96 -3.48 -7.03 -15.57
N ALA A 97 -4.27 -6.68 -14.55
CA ALA A 97 -5.35 -7.51 -14.05
C ALA A 97 -6.29 -7.95 -15.19
N GLY A 98 -6.68 -9.23 -15.20
CA GLY A 98 -7.56 -9.76 -16.23
C GLY A 98 -9.04 -9.40 -16.01
N LYS A 99 -9.43 -9.20 -14.75
CA LYS A 99 -10.75 -8.71 -14.34
C LYS A 99 -10.57 -7.72 -13.19
N VAL A 100 -11.44 -6.72 -13.12
CA VAL A 100 -11.55 -5.83 -11.97
C VAL A 100 -13.02 -5.63 -11.61
N THR A 101 -13.36 -5.81 -10.35
CA THR A 101 -14.66 -5.47 -9.77
C THR A 101 -14.49 -4.36 -8.75
N VAL A 102 -15.34 -3.35 -8.80
CA VAL A 102 -15.44 -2.31 -7.78
C VAL A 102 -16.71 -2.54 -6.96
N VAL A 103 -16.54 -2.56 -5.65
CA VAL A 103 -17.61 -2.57 -4.64
C VAL A 103 -17.63 -1.18 -4.00
N CYS A 104 -18.65 -0.38 -4.33
CA CYS A 104 -18.77 0.99 -3.85
C CYS A 104 -20.22 1.44 -3.76
N HIS A 105 -20.48 2.64 -3.22
CA HIS A 105 -21.81 3.21 -3.21
C HIS A 105 -22.36 3.39 -4.64
N SER A 106 -23.62 3.00 -4.88
CA SER A 106 -24.24 2.99 -6.22
C SER A 106 -24.25 4.34 -6.94
N ASN A 107 -24.23 5.45 -6.20
CA ASN A 107 -24.06 6.81 -6.74
C ASN A 107 -22.87 6.95 -7.71
N HIS A 108 -21.84 6.12 -7.59
CA HIS A 108 -20.63 6.19 -8.43
C HIS A 108 -20.69 5.27 -9.66
N HIS A 109 -21.68 4.38 -9.77
CA HIS A 109 -21.73 3.37 -10.83
C HIS A 109 -21.75 3.98 -12.23
N GLN A 110 -22.57 5.01 -12.46
CA GLN A 110 -22.66 5.67 -13.75
C GLN A 110 -21.33 6.36 -14.11
N ALA A 111 -20.69 7.03 -13.14
CA ALA A 111 -19.41 7.71 -13.35
C ALA A 111 -18.30 6.70 -13.69
N ILE A 112 -18.24 5.57 -12.98
CA ILE A 112 -17.28 4.50 -13.24
C ILE A 112 -17.49 3.91 -14.65
N LEU A 113 -18.71 3.51 -15.01
CA LEU A 113 -18.98 2.91 -16.33
C LEU A 113 -18.76 3.89 -17.49
N SER A 114 -19.01 5.18 -17.28
CA SER A 114 -18.76 6.21 -18.29
C SER A 114 -17.27 6.38 -18.56
N ARG A 115 -16.41 6.16 -17.56
CA ARG A 115 -14.96 6.30 -17.67
C ARG A 115 -14.27 5.00 -18.11
N ALA A 116 -14.67 3.88 -17.52
CA ALA A 116 -14.06 2.56 -17.73
C ALA A 116 -15.17 1.46 -17.75
N PRO A 117 -15.82 1.23 -18.89
CA PRO A 117 -16.96 0.31 -19.01
C PRO A 117 -16.57 -1.18 -18.84
N ASN A 118 -15.28 -1.48 -18.80
CA ASN A 118 -14.73 -2.81 -18.54
C ASN A 118 -14.67 -3.17 -17.03
N ILE A 119 -14.95 -2.22 -16.13
CA ILE A 119 -15.05 -2.47 -14.68
C ILE A 119 -16.41 -3.09 -14.35
N MET A 120 -16.40 -4.19 -13.60
CA MET A 120 -17.62 -4.76 -13.01
C MET A 120 -17.98 -4.01 -11.72
N LEU A 121 -19.28 -3.86 -11.44
CA LEU A 121 -19.76 -3.07 -10.31
C LEU A 121 -20.70 -3.86 -9.42
N ARG A 122 -20.62 -3.60 -8.12
CA ARG A 122 -21.55 -4.07 -7.10
C ARG A 122 -21.78 -2.94 -6.10
N ASP A 123 -23.03 -2.74 -5.69
CA ASP A 123 -23.31 -1.80 -4.60
C ASP A 123 -22.78 -2.40 -3.30
N ILE A 124 -21.99 -1.62 -2.56
CA ILE A 124 -21.44 -2.03 -1.28
C ILE A 124 -22.51 -2.29 -0.22
N ASN A 125 -23.69 -1.66 -0.35
CA ASN A 125 -24.81 -1.84 0.59
C ASN A 125 -25.60 -3.14 0.35
N ASP A 126 -25.41 -3.82 -0.79
CA ASP A 126 -26.13 -5.05 -1.14
C ASP A 126 -25.47 -6.31 -0.56
N PHE A 127 -24.33 -6.17 0.13
CA PHE A 127 -23.58 -7.31 0.64
C PHE A 127 -24.06 -7.70 2.04
N ASP A 128 -24.42 -8.98 2.19
CA ASP A 128 -24.48 -9.66 3.47
C ASP A 128 -23.23 -10.54 3.66
N GLU A 129 -23.18 -11.28 4.77
CA GLU A 129 -22.06 -12.20 5.06
C GLU A 129 -21.85 -13.25 3.95
N ASN A 130 -22.92 -13.79 3.36
CA ASN A 130 -22.80 -14.81 2.31
C ASN A 130 -22.28 -14.21 1.02
N GLY A 131 -22.77 -13.04 0.62
CA GLY A 131 -22.32 -12.31 -0.56
C GLY A 131 -20.84 -11.93 -0.48
N ILE A 132 -20.35 -11.56 0.72
CA ILE A 132 -18.92 -11.29 0.94
C ILE A 132 -18.10 -12.57 0.73
N LYS A 133 -18.47 -13.68 1.36
CA LYS A 133 -17.75 -14.95 1.19
C LYS A 133 -17.75 -15.41 -0.27
N GLU A 134 -18.89 -15.27 -0.94
CA GLU A 134 -19.03 -15.64 -2.35
C GLU A 134 -18.10 -14.81 -3.24
N ILE A 135 -18.11 -13.49 -3.13
CA ILE A 135 -17.26 -12.65 -3.99
C ILE A 135 -15.77 -12.86 -3.69
N LEU A 136 -15.39 -13.02 -2.41
CA LEU A 136 -14.01 -13.27 -2.01
C LEU A 136 -13.47 -14.62 -2.50
N SER A 137 -14.35 -15.60 -2.77
CA SER A 137 -13.97 -16.88 -3.38
C SER A 137 -13.66 -16.79 -4.89
N GLN A 138 -14.03 -15.68 -5.54
CA GLN A 138 -13.92 -15.49 -7.00
C GLN A 138 -12.82 -14.52 -7.41
N VAL A 139 -12.11 -13.95 -6.44
CA VAL A 139 -11.08 -12.94 -6.62
C VAL A 139 -9.73 -13.44 -6.10
N ASP A 140 -8.66 -12.86 -6.60
CA ASP A 140 -7.28 -13.24 -6.24
C ASP A 140 -6.61 -12.17 -5.38
N ALA A 141 -7.03 -10.91 -5.52
CA ALA A 141 -6.50 -9.79 -4.73
C ALA A 141 -7.58 -8.77 -4.41
N VAL A 142 -7.42 -8.08 -3.27
CA VAL A 142 -8.35 -7.05 -2.79
C VAL A 142 -7.59 -5.77 -2.44
N CYS A 143 -8.11 -4.62 -2.85
CA CYS A 143 -7.70 -3.32 -2.33
C CYS A 143 -8.85 -2.75 -1.49
N PHE A 144 -8.61 -2.47 -0.21
CA PHE A 144 -9.64 -2.06 0.74
C PHE A 144 -9.29 -0.75 1.46
N GLY A 145 -10.31 0.12 1.56
CA GLY A 145 -10.22 1.41 2.25
C GLY A 145 -10.21 2.63 1.31
N MET A 146 -10.33 2.41 0.00
CA MET A 146 -10.29 3.45 -1.03
C MET A 146 -11.44 4.44 -0.89
N GLY A 147 -11.23 5.55 -0.19
CA GLY A 147 -12.28 6.55 0.05
C GLY A 147 -13.48 5.95 0.76
N LEU A 148 -13.25 5.06 1.74
CA LEU A 148 -14.32 4.40 2.49
C LEU A 148 -15.09 5.40 3.38
N GLY A 149 -14.51 6.54 3.72
CA GLY A 149 -15.08 7.47 4.68
C GLY A 149 -14.76 7.05 6.12
N ARG A 150 -15.27 7.82 7.08
CA ARG A 150 -14.95 7.67 8.53
C ARG A 150 -16.16 7.92 9.43
N ASP A 151 -17.35 7.89 8.86
CA ASP A 151 -18.60 8.00 9.59
C ASP A 151 -19.10 6.62 10.05
N GLU A 152 -20.30 6.58 10.62
CA GLU A 152 -20.86 5.34 11.16
C GLU A 152 -21.14 4.30 10.06
N TRP A 153 -21.55 4.75 8.87
CA TRP A 153 -21.72 3.85 7.72
C TRP A 153 -20.38 3.21 7.34
N ALA A 154 -19.32 4.01 7.21
CA ALA A 154 -18.00 3.51 6.86
C ALA A 154 -17.47 2.54 7.93
N HIS A 155 -17.78 2.80 9.20
CA HIS A 155 -17.44 1.91 10.31
C HIS A 155 -18.12 0.54 10.19
N GLN A 156 -19.42 0.51 9.87
CA GLN A 156 -20.16 -0.73 9.66
C GLN A 156 -19.59 -1.53 8.49
N ILE A 157 -19.34 -0.88 7.35
CA ILE A 157 -18.69 -1.50 6.20
C ILE A 157 -17.29 -2.01 6.58
N TYR A 158 -16.51 -1.23 7.32
CA TYR A 158 -15.19 -1.68 7.78
C TYR A 158 -15.28 -2.98 8.57
N GLN A 159 -16.13 -3.04 9.59
CA GLN A 159 -16.30 -4.23 10.43
C GLN A 159 -16.82 -5.43 9.63
N GLN A 160 -17.72 -5.20 8.68
CA GLN A 160 -18.32 -6.26 7.88
C GLN A 160 -17.28 -6.96 6.99
N TRP A 161 -16.33 -6.22 6.42
CA TRP A 161 -15.37 -6.77 5.46
C TRP A 161 -14.04 -7.17 6.09
N PHE A 162 -13.53 -6.40 7.06
CA PHE A 162 -12.17 -6.54 7.56
C PHE A 162 -11.85 -7.95 8.09
N ASN A 163 -12.76 -8.55 8.86
CA ASN A 163 -12.56 -9.88 9.42
C ASN A 163 -12.38 -10.96 8.35
N TYR A 164 -13.18 -10.92 7.27
CA TYR A 164 -13.05 -11.87 6.17
C TYR A 164 -11.74 -11.65 5.42
N LEU A 165 -11.39 -10.40 5.14
CA LEU A 165 -10.12 -10.08 4.46
C LEU A 165 -8.90 -10.54 5.29
N ASN A 166 -8.96 -10.38 6.61
CA ASN A 166 -7.89 -10.79 7.51
C ASN A 166 -7.75 -12.31 7.63
N GLN A 167 -8.84 -13.07 7.50
CA GLN A 167 -8.82 -14.53 7.67
C GLN A 167 -8.66 -15.32 6.36
N THR A 168 -8.88 -14.69 5.20
CA THR A 168 -8.89 -15.39 3.91
C THR A 168 -7.49 -15.45 3.29
N SER A 169 -6.74 -16.51 3.59
CA SER A 169 -5.32 -16.63 3.25
C SER A 169 -4.98 -16.85 1.78
N HIS A 170 -5.96 -17.16 0.91
CA HIS A 170 -5.71 -17.29 -0.53
C HIS A 170 -5.69 -15.95 -1.26
N LEU A 171 -6.07 -14.86 -0.58
CA LEU A 171 -6.12 -13.52 -1.15
C LEU A 171 -4.86 -12.74 -0.80
N GLU A 172 -4.37 -11.94 -1.74
CA GLU A 172 -3.45 -10.85 -1.42
C GLU A 172 -4.28 -9.58 -1.15
N VAL A 173 -4.11 -8.95 0.00
CA VAL A 173 -4.94 -7.80 0.40
C VAL A 173 -4.09 -6.56 0.60
N ILE A 174 -4.46 -5.46 -0.05
CA ILE A 174 -3.91 -4.13 0.22
C ILE A 174 -4.87 -3.39 1.14
N LEU A 175 -4.38 -2.96 2.30
CA LEU A 175 -5.06 -2.02 3.19
C LEU A 175 -4.46 -0.63 3.02
N ASP A 176 -5.32 0.35 2.72
CA ASP A 176 -4.88 1.73 2.52
C ASP A 176 -5.95 2.72 2.97
N ALA A 177 -5.55 3.98 3.12
CA ALA A 177 -6.40 5.12 3.44
C ALA A 177 -7.31 4.88 4.66
N ASP A 178 -8.63 4.92 4.47
CA ASP A 178 -9.58 4.91 5.58
C ASP A 178 -9.64 3.55 6.29
N ALA A 179 -9.28 2.45 5.64
CA ALA A 179 -9.11 1.17 6.33
C ALA A 179 -7.97 1.22 7.35
N LEU A 180 -6.87 1.92 7.06
CA LEU A 180 -5.77 2.14 8.01
C LEU A 180 -6.21 3.05 9.16
N TRP A 181 -7.10 4.01 8.90
CA TRP A 181 -7.68 4.85 9.95
C TRP A 181 -8.50 4.02 10.93
N PHE A 182 -9.35 3.12 10.45
CA PHE A 182 -10.11 2.21 11.31
C PHE A 182 -9.20 1.22 12.04
N LEU A 183 -8.17 0.66 11.39
CA LEU A 183 -7.16 -0.18 12.04
C LEU A 183 -6.44 0.54 13.18
N ALA A 184 -6.20 1.86 13.06
CA ALA A 184 -5.62 2.65 14.14
C ALA A 184 -6.58 2.78 15.34
N LYS A 185 -7.90 2.82 15.10
CA LYS A 185 -8.94 2.91 16.13
C LYS A 185 -9.27 1.56 16.77
N GLN A 186 -9.20 0.49 15.98
CA GLN A 186 -9.47 -0.89 16.39
C GLN A 186 -8.24 -1.74 16.03
N PRO A 187 -7.16 -1.68 16.85
CA PRO A 187 -5.92 -2.36 16.52
C PRO A 187 -6.09 -3.87 16.51
N GLU A 188 -5.74 -4.49 15.38
CA GLU A 188 -5.71 -5.94 15.22
C GLU A 188 -4.40 -6.39 14.56
N LYS A 189 -4.04 -7.66 14.78
CA LYS A 189 -2.92 -8.27 14.05
C LYS A 189 -3.39 -8.60 12.62
N LEU A 190 -2.67 -8.06 11.65
CA LEU A 190 -2.82 -8.35 10.24
C LEU A 190 -2.15 -9.68 9.90
N SER A 191 -2.83 -10.46 9.09
CA SER A 191 -2.26 -11.67 8.48
C SER A 191 -1.14 -11.34 7.50
N LEU A 192 -0.28 -12.33 7.22
CA LEU A 192 0.92 -12.17 6.39
C LEU A 192 0.62 -11.82 4.92
N HIS A 193 -0.58 -12.14 4.42
CA HIS A 193 -1.04 -11.82 3.07
C HIS A 193 -1.58 -10.38 2.94
N ILE A 194 -1.54 -9.59 4.01
CA ILE A 194 -2.00 -8.21 4.03
C ILE A 194 -0.83 -7.24 3.94
N TYR A 195 -0.90 -6.32 2.97
CA TYR A 195 0.03 -5.21 2.75
C TYR A 195 -0.65 -3.89 3.14
N ALA A 196 -0.20 -3.31 4.24
CA ALA A 196 -0.64 -1.98 4.66
C ALA A 196 0.26 -0.90 4.04
N THR A 197 -0.34 0.15 3.48
CA THR A 197 0.41 1.16 2.70
C THR A 197 0.31 2.60 3.26
N PRO A 198 0.58 2.84 4.55
CA PRO A 198 0.39 4.17 5.15
C PRO A 198 1.32 5.22 4.54
N HIS A 199 0.80 6.43 4.36
CA HIS A 199 1.63 7.64 4.30
C HIS A 199 2.09 8.06 5.72
N PRO A 200 3.01 9.03 5.86
CA PRO A 200 3.59 9.38 7.17
C PRO A 200 2.55 9.82 8.22
N GLY A 201 1.52 10.58 7.82
CA GLY A 201 0.37 10.90 8.68
C GLY A 201 -0.48 9.70 9.13
N GLU A 202 -0.75 8.73 8.26
CA GLU A 202 -1.46 7.49 8.62
C GLU A 202 -0.60 6.62 9.55
N ALA A 203 0.70 6.48 9.27
CA ALA A 203 1.65 5.80 10.13
C ALA A 203 1.72 6.43 11.53
N ALA A 204 1.74 7.76 11.60
CA ALA A 204 1.69 8.50 12.86
C ALA A 204 0.41 8.21 13.64
N THR A 205 -0.72 8.14 12.94
CA THR A 205 -2.03 7.78 13.54
C THR A 205 -2.02 6.34 14.07
N LEU A 206 -1.51 5.40 13.29
CA LEU A 206 -1.37 3.99 13.67
C LEU A 206 -0.44 3.81 14.88
N LEU A 207 0.67 4.55 14.95
CA LEU A 207 1.63 4.45 16.05
C LEU A 207 1.30 5.35 17.25
N GLY A 208 0.29 6.21 17.15
CA GLY A 208 -0.09 7.14 18.21
C GLY A 208 0.99 8.20 18.49
N CYS A 209 1.71 8.64 17.46
CA CYS A 209 2.79 9.62 17.54
C CYS A 209 2.59 10.75 16.53
N SER A 210 3.54 11.69 16.45
CA SER A 210 3.50 12.77 15.47
C SER A 210 4.12 12.37 14.12
N THR A 211 3.67 12.98 13.03
CA THR A 211 4.29 12.80 11.70
C THR A 211 5.78 13.18 11.70
N TRP A 212 6.17 14.16 12.53
CA TRP A 212 7.58 14.51 12.70
C TRP A 212 8.41 13.34 13.23
N GLN A 213 7.90 12.58 14.21
CA GLN A 213 8.59 11.39 14.73
C GLN A 213 8.74 10.31 13.67
N ILE A 214 7.72 10.11 12.82
CA ILE A 214 7.79 9.18 11.68
C ILE A 214 8.88 9.60 10.70
N GLU A 215 8.88 10.88 10.29
CA GLU A 215 9.85 11.40 9.33
C GLU A 215 11.28 11.44 9.88
N ASN A 216 11.44 11.65 11.19
CA ASN A 216 12.75 11.68 11.84
C ASN A 216 13.44 10.31 11.86
N ASP A 217 12.68 9.22 11.97
CA ASP A 217 13.21 7.86 11.85
C ASP A 217 12.20 6.91 11.17
N ARG A 218 12.16 6.99 9.83
CA ARG A 218 11.24 6.21 8.99
C ARG A 218 11.53 4.71 9.05
N ILE A 219 12.77 4.31 9.31
CA ILE A 219 13.17 2.90 9.40
C ILE A 219 12.65 2.31 10.71
N ALA A 220 12.87 3.00 11.83
CA ALA A 220 12.26 2.57 13.09
C ALA A 220 10.73 2.55 13.01
N ALA A 221 10.12 3.52 12.33
CA ALA A 221 8.67 3.58 12.16
C ALA A 221 8.09 2.36 11.41
N ILE A 222 8.69 1.93 10.30
CA ILE A 222 8.17 0.77 9.55
C ILE A 222 8.31 -0.54 10.34
N TYR A 223 9.41 -0.72 11.09
CA TYR A 223 9.54 -1.86 12.00
C TYR A 223 8.56 -1.80 13.17
N ALA A 224 8.29 -0.61 13.73
CA ALA A 224 7.30 -0.44 14.79
C ALA A 224 5.88 -0.78 14.31
N LEU A 225 5.55 -0.43 13.05
CA LEU A 225 4.28 -0.82 12.42
C LEU A 225 4.16 -2.35 12.33
N GLN A 226 5.18 -3.02 11.77
CA GLN A 226 5.21 -4.49 11.69
C GLN A 226 5.14 -5.15 13.07
N GLN A 227 5.88 -4.65 14.06
CA GLN A 227 5.86 -5.21 15.41
C GLN A 227 4.48 -5.07 16.06
N LYS A 228 3.85 -3.89 15.92
CA LYS A 228 2.54 -3.61 16.52
C LYS A 228 1.42 -4.38 15.83
N TYR A 229 1.43 -4.43 14.50
CA TYR A 229 0.29 -4.91 13.72
C TYR A 229 0.54 -6.22 12.96
N ALA A 230 1.75 -6.79 12.92
CA ALA A 230 2.11 -7.87 12.00
C ALA A 230 1.85 -7.46 10.52
N GLY A 231 1.70 -8.42 9.61
CA GLY A 231 1.50 -8.15 8.18
C GLY A 231 2.71 -7.52 7.48
N GLN A 232 2.50 -7.14 6.22
CA GLN A 232 3.48 -6.53 5.33
C GLN A 232 3.25 -5.02 5.22
N TRP A 233 4.31 -4.23 5.05
CA TRP A 233 4.22 -2.76 5.14
C TRP A 233 4.95 -2.05 4.01
N VAL A 234 4.30 -1.02 3.48
CA VAL A 234 4.88 -0.03 2.57
C VAL A 234 4.69 1.36 3.17
N LEU A 235 5.74 1.92 3.79
CA LEU A 235 5.70 3.28 4.32
C LEU A 235 5.97 4.29 3.19
N LYS A 236 4.89 4.90 2.67
CA LYS A 236 4.94 5.85 1.55
C LYS A 236 5.72 7.11 1.95
N GLY A 237 6.42 7.72 0.99
CA GLY A 237 7.14 8.99 1.18
C GLY A 237 8.32 9.13 0.23
N ALA A 238 9.15 10.17 0.43
CA ALA A 238 10.36 10.36 -0.34
C ALA A 238 11.37 9.22 -0.06
N GLY A 239 11.49 8.27 -0.98
CA GLY A 239 12.15 6.99 -0.72
C GLY A 239 11.25 6.12 0.14
N SER A 240 10.16 5.60 -0.44
CA SER A 240 9.26 4.65 0.22
C SER A 240 10.06 3.46 0.76
N LEU A 241 9.66 2.97 1.93
CA LEU A 241 10.28 1.81 2.57
C LEU A 241 9.33 0.63 2.47
N ILE A 242 9.89 -0.56 2.23
CA ILE A 242 9.18 -1.83 2.28
C ILE A 242 9.92 -2.75 3.25
N LEU A 243 9.18 -3.63 3.91
CA LEU A 243 9.76 -4.78 4.60
C LEU A 243 9.62 -5.99 3.69
N GLU A 244 10.75 -6.62 3.38
CA GLU A 244 10.80 -7.92 2.73
C GLU A 244 11.50 -8.89 3.69
N ASP A 245 10.90 -10.06 3.90
CA ASP A 245 11.58 -11.15 4.58
C ASP A 245 12.65 -11.70 3.61
N ASN A 246 13.91 -11.69 4.05
CA ASN A 246 15.03 -12.29 3.28
C ASN A 246 14.98 -13.81 3.30
#